data_AF-K9V0E5-F1
#
_entry.id   AF-K9V0E5-F1
#
_cell.length_a   1.000
_cell.length_b   1.000
_cell.length_c   1.000
_cell.angle_alpha   90.00
_cell.angle_beta   90.00
_cell.angle_gamma   90.00
#
_symmetry.space_group_name_H-M   'P 1'
#
loop_
_entity.id
_entity.type
_entity.pdbx_description
1 polymer ?
#
loop_
_entity_poly.entity_id
_entity_poly.type
_entity_poly.pdbx_seq_one_letter_code
_entity_poly.pdbx_strand_id
1 'polypeptide(L)' 'MNDKSPLDNHPKTKFVAHLPDLITEEDYLANPQQKKIRVQININNEGVDVLGDSMYAHLIESLMTQLGAEEVERMLCG' A
#
# COMPACT_ATOMS: atom_id res chain seq x y z
N MET A 1 -26.78 9.81 -20.67
CA MET A 1 -25.85 10.03 -19.54
C MET A 1 -25.54 8.65 -19.00
N ASN A 2 -24.43 8.04 -19.43
CA ASN A 2 -24.03 6.73 -18.93
C ASN A 2 -23.26 6.98 -17.64
N ASP A 3 -23.99 6.91 -16.53
CA ASP A 3 -23.43 6.83 -15.20
C ASP A 3 -22.69 5.49 -15.13
N LYS A 4 -21.38 5.52 -15.39
CA LYS A 4 -20.53 4.35 -15.16
C LYS A 4 -20.57 4.13 -13.66
N SER A 5 -21.24 3.06 -13.22
CA SER A 5 -21.08 2.47 -11.89
C SER A 5 -19.60 2.54 -11.51
N PRO A 6 -19.24 2.87 -10.25
CA PRO A 6 -17.85 2.84 -9.83
C PRO A 6 -17.40 1.41 -10.07
N LEU A 7 -16.62 1.22 -11.13
CA LEU A 7 -16.09 -0.07 -11.51
C LEU A 7 -15.45 -0.66 -10.26
N ASP A 8 -15.57 -1.98 -10.10
CA ASP A 8 -14.70 -2.82 -9.27
C ASP A 8 -13.23 -2.59 -9.66
N ASN A 9 -12.70 -1.39 -9.41
CA ASN A 9 -11.35 -0.96 -9.71
C ASN A 9 -10.48 -1.42 -8.56
N HIS A 10 -10.47 -2.73 -8.33
CA HIS A 10 -9.42 -3.32 -7.53
C HIS A 10 -8.12 -3.20 -8.31
N PRO A 11 -7.05 -2.63 -7.73
CA PRO A 11 -5.77 -2.51 -8.39
C PRO A 11 -5.27 -3.87 -8.84
N LYS A 12 -4.59 -3.92 -9.99
CA LYS A 12 -3.86 -5.13 -10.38
C LYS A 12 -2.81 -5.43 -9.32
N THR A 13 -2.76 -6.67 -8.85
CA THR A 13 -1.75 -7.09 -7.88
C THR A 13 -0.58 -7.73 -8.61
N LYS A 14 0.64 -7.29 -8.30
CA LYS A 14 1.88 -7.87 -8.80
C LYS A 14 2.77 -8.25 -7.64
N PHE A 15 3.24 -9.50 -7.62
CA PHE A 15 4.17 -9.94 -6.58
C PHE A 15 5.61 -9.61 -6.99
N VAL A 16 6.35 -8.99 -6.08
CA VAL A 16 7.76 -8.62 -6.28
C VAL A 16 8.63 -9.28 -5.22
N ALA A 17 9.90 -9.52 -5.58
CA ALA A 17 10.84 -10.22 -4.70
C ALA A 17 11.24 -9.38 -3.48
N HIS A 18 11.21 -8.05 -3.60
CA HIS A 18 11.68 -7.14 -2.57
C HIS A 18 10.97 -5.79 -2.67
N LEU A 19 10.51 -5.27 -1.53
CA LEU A 19 10.14 -3.88 -1.33
C LEU A 19 10.93 -3.34 -0.13
N PRO A 20 11.32 -2.06 -0.12
CA PRO A 20 11.95 -1.46 1.05
C PRO A 20 11.02 -1.51 2.27
N ASP A 21 11.52 -2.02 3.40
CA ASP A 21 10.80 -1.96 4.68
C ASP A 21 10.78 -0.50 5.19
N LEU A 22 9.60 -0.01 5.58
CA LEU A 22 9.47 1.30 6.21
C LEU A 22 9.27 1.18 7.72
N ILE A 23 8.71 0.05 8.18
CA ILE A 23 8.52 -0.31 9.58
C ILE A 23 9.70 -1.20 10.02
N THR A 24 10.26 -0.84 11.17
CA THR A 24 11.40 -1.52 11.79
C THR A 24 10.94 -2.41 12.95
N GLU A 25 11.81 -3.31 13.44
CA GLU A 25 11.51 -4.11 14.64
C GLU A 25 11.20 -3.22 15.85
N GLU A 26 11.92 -2.11 16.01
CA GLU A 26 11.70 -1.14 17.09
C GLU A 26 10.30 -0.52 17.01
N ASP A 27 9.75 -0.36 15.81
CA ASP A 27 8.38 0.13 15.63
C ASP A 27 7.34 -0.85 16.18
N TYR A 28 7.56 -2.17 16.05
CA TYR A 28 6.70 -3.20 16.64
C TYR A 28 6.72 -3.14 18.17
N LEU A 29 7.91 -3.02 18.75
CA LEU A 29 8.07 -2.95 20.21
C LEU A 29 7.44 -1.69 20.81
N ALA A 30 7.52 -0.56 20.09
CA ALA A 30 6.98 0.72 20.55
C ALA A 30 5.44 0.83 20.40
N ASN A 31 4.80 -0.02 19.60
CA ASN A 31 3.37 0.08 19.27
C ASN A 31 2.64 -1.24 19.56
N PRO A 32 2.34 -1.54 20.83
CA PRO A 32 1.74 -2.81 21.22
C PRO A 32 0.33 -3.04 20.62
N GLN A 33 -0.36 -1.98 20.19
CA GLN A 33 -1.64 -2.08 19.49
C GLN A 33 -1.48 -2.37 17.99
N GLN A 34 -0.27 -2.33 17.46
CA GLN A 34 0.10 -2.67 16.07
C GLN A 34 -0.63 -1.88 14.98
N LYS A 35 -1.18 -0.69 15.29
CA LYS A 35 -1.95 0.13 14.33
C LYS A 35 -1.10 1.09 13.49
N LYS A 36 0.22 0.92 13.47
CA LYS A 36 1.12 1.85 12.80
C LYS A 36 1.15 1.59 11.31
N ILE A 37 1.00 2.66 10.54
CA ILE A 37 1.18 2.69 9.08
C ILE A 37 2.27 3.71 8.79
N ARG A 38 3.19 3.36 7.89
CA ARG A 38 4.15 4.30 7.31
C ARG A 38 3.95 4.34 5.81
N VAL A 39 4.03 5.54 5.25
CA VAL A 39 3.87 5.78 3.82
C VAL A 39 5.03 6.64 3.34
N GLN A 40 5.66 6.20 2.26
CA GLN A 40 6.60 7.01 1.49
C GLN A 40 5.93 7.41 0.18
N ILE A 41 5.90 8.70 -0.09
CA ILE A 41 5.36 9.25 -1.34
C ILE A 41 6.53 9.80 -2.14
N ASN A 42 6.69 9.31 -3.36
CA ASN A 42 7.70 9.78 -4.30
C ASN A 42 7.01 10.39 -5.52
N ILE A 43 7.40 11.61 -5.89
CA ILE A 43 6.87 12.29 -7.08
C ILE A 43 7.97 12.28 -8.13
N ASN A 44 7.67 11.75 -9.31
CA ASN A 44 8.61 11.60 -10.40
C ASN A 44 7.98 12.10 -11.72
N ASN A 45 8.67 11.92 -12.86
CA ASN A 45 8.20 12.40 -14.17
C ASN A 45 7.03 11.58 -14.75
N GLU A 46 6.78 10.38 -14.21
CA GLU A 46 5.72 9.45 -14.62
C GLU A 46 4.46 9.59 -13.74
N GLY A 47 4.61 10.16 -12.54
CA GLY A 47 3.50 10.43 -11.63
C GLY A 47 3.91 10.36 -10.15
N VAL A 48 3.07 9.68 -9.37
CA VAL A 48 3.25 9.53 -7.92
C VAL A 48 3.34 8.05 -7.58
N ASP A 49 4.45 7.65 -6.97
CA ASP A 49 4.61 6.33 -6.37
C ASP A 49 4.31 6.42 -4.87
N VAL A 50 3.54 5.46 -4.37
CA VAL A 50 3.23 5.35 -2.95
C VAL A 50 3.65 3.97 -2.44
N LEU A 51 4.66 3.94 -1.58
CA LEU A 51 5.06 2.74 -0.85
C LEU A 51 4.43 2.78 0.54
N GLY A 52 3.63 1.77 0.86
CA GLY A 52 2.95 1.64 2.14
C GLY A 52 3.44 0.42 2.91
N ASP A 53 3.67 0.59 4.20
CA ASP A 53 4.05 -0.48 5.12
C ASP A 53 3.18 -0.42 6.38
N SER A 54 2.73 -1.58 6.84
CA SER A 54 1.80 -1.73 7.94
C SER A 54 1.94 -3.11 8.57
N MET A 55 1.78 -3.18 9.88
CA MET A 55 1.69 -4.44 10.62
C MET A 55 0.42 -5.24 10.24
N TYR A 56 -0.53 -4.58 9.57
CA TYR A 56 -1.74 -5.18 9.02
C TYR A 56 -1.87 -4.86 7.52
N ALA A 57 -1.67 -5.87 6.67
CA ALA A 57 -1.70 -5.72 5.20
C ALA A 57 -3.01 -5.11 4.68
N HIS A 58 -4.16 -5.50 5.24
CA HIS A 58 -5.47 -5.02 4.80
C HIS A 58 -5.66 -3.50 4.92
N LEU A 59 -4.91 -2.83 5.81
CA LEU A 59 -4.96 -1.38 5.96
C LEU A 59 -4.30 -0.67 4.76
N ILE A 60 -3.17 -1.20 4.28
CA ILE A 60 -2.50 -0.68 3.07
C ILE A 60 -3.34 -0.95 1.84
N GLU A 61 -3.86 -2.17 1.69
CA GLU A 61 -4.71 -2.53 0.54
C GLU A 61 -5.94 -1.63 0.43
N SER A 62 -6.60 -1.36 1.56
CA SER A 62 -7.77 -0.47 1.63
C SER A 62 -7.38 0.97 1.26
N LEU A 63 -6.25 1.46 1.76
CA LEU A 63 -5.74 2.79 1.45
C LEU A 63 -5.41 2.93 -0.04
N MET A 64 -4.67 2.00 -0.63
CA MET A 64 -4.29 2.04 -2.05
C MET A 64 -5.50 1.96 -2.97
N THR A 65 -6.51 1.17 -2.60
CA THR A 65 -7.79 1.11 -3.33
C THR A 65 -8.51 2.46 -3.28
N GLN A 66 -8.56 3.11 -2.11
CA GLN A 66 -9.20 4.44 -1.96
C GLN A 66 -8.45 5.54 -2.71
N LEU A 67 -7.11 5.44 -2.81
CA LEU A 67 -6.29 6.35 -3.61
C LEU A 67 -6.44 6.13 -5.12
N GLY A 68 -7.12 5.06 -5.54
CA GLY A 68 -7.34 4.75 -6.95
C GLY A 68 -6.10 4.22 -7.65
N ALA A 69 -5.25 3.47 -6.94
CA ALA A 69 -4.07 2.84 -7.54
C ALA A 69 -4.46 1.95 -8.73
N GLU A 70 -3.70 2.01 -9.81
CA GLU A 70 -3.92 1.15 -10.99
C GLU A 70 -3.28 -0.24 -10.80
N GLU A 71 -2.08 -0.26 -10.19
CA GLU A 71 -1.31 -1.45 -9.85
C GLU A 71 -0.77 -1.33 -8.43
N VAL A 72 -0.75 -2.44 -7.69
CA VAL A 72 -0.16 -2.55 -6.35
C VAL A 72 0.87 -3.68 -6.36
N GLU A 73 2.12 -3.31 -6.15
CA GLU A 73 3.20 -4.26 -5.92
C GLU A 73 3.15 -4.79 -4.48
N ARG A 74 3.29 -6.10 -4.31
CA ARG A 74 3.26 -6.78 -3.00
C ARG A 74 4.47 -7.68 -2.84
N MET A 75 5.11 -7.58 -1.70
CA MET A 75 6.08 -8.56 -1.23
C MET A 75 5.37 -9.62 -0.39
N LEU A 76 5.73 -10.89 -0.56
CA LEU A 76 5.32 -11.94 0.37
C LEU A 76 6.29 -11.91 1.56
N CYS A 77 5.84 -11.36 2.68
CA CYS A 77 6.56 -11.46 3.95
C CYS A 77 6.24 -12.86 4.52
N GLY A 78 7.27 -13.72 4.59
CA GLY A 78 7.17 -15.09 5.12
C GLY A 78 7.13 -15.14 6.64
#